data_AF-A0A0B6ZCX2-F1
#
_entry.id   AF-A0A0B6ZCX2-F1
#
_cell.length_a   1.000
_cell.length_b   1.000
_cell.length_c   1.000
_cell.angle_alpha   90.00
_cell.angle_beta   90.00
_cell.angle_gamma   90.00
#
_symmetry.space_group_name_H-M   'P 1'
#
loop_
_entity.id
_entity.type
_entity.pdbx_description
1 polymer ?
#
loop_
_entity_poly.entity_id
_entity_poly.type
_entity_poly.pdbx_seq_one_letter_code
_entity_poly.pdbx_strand_id
1 'polypeptide(L)' 'MELLYQNGGDPQTLEQDVTDENRLREDVRLQGFLNKTGPAGKSFEKRWFILEHGALTYYLNEKSKTFLGSIHR' A
#
# COMPACT_ATOMS: atom_id res chain seq x y z
N MET A 1 45.13 26.18 4.50
CA MET A 1 43.66 26.23 4.34
C MET A 1 43.30 24.95 3.59
N GLU A 2 42.97 23.89 4.33
CA GLU A 2 42.62 22.58 3.77
C GLU A 2 41.19 22.62 3.25
N LEU A 3 41.02 22.30 1.96
CA LEU A 3 39.72 22.17 1.33
C LEU A 3 39.13 20.82 1.74
N LEU A 4 38.15 20.85 2.64
CA LEU A 4 37.33 19.68 2.97
C LEU A 4 36.54 19.27 1.72
N TYR A 5 36.76 18.05 1.24
CA TYR A 5 35.92 17.45 0.21
C TYR A 5 34.50 17.31 0.75
N GLN A 6 33.59 18.15 0.26
CA GLN A 6 32.16 18.00 0.46
C GLN A 6 31.72 16.74 -0.30
N ASN A 7 31.18 15.76 0.43
CA ASN A 7 30.41 14.68 -0.18
C ASN A 7 29.18 15.30 -0.85
N GLY A 8 29.30 15.61 -2.14
CA GLY A 8 28.18 16.00 -2.99
C GLY A 8 27.27 14.80 -3.20
N GLY A 9 26.37 14.55 -2.25
CA GLY A 9 25.17 13.76 -2.54
C GLY A 9 24.28 14.63 -3.40
N ASP A 10 24.13 14.28 -4.68
CA ASP A 10 23.21 14.94 -5.59
C ASP A 10 21.78 14.88 -5.03
N PRO A 11 21.13 16.03 -4.73
CA PRO A 11 19.80 16.06 -4.15
C PRO A 11 18.71 15.47 -5.06
N GLN A 12 19.01 15.21 -6.33
CA GLN A 12 18.07 14.62 -7.29
C GLN A 12 17.82 13.12 -7.08
N THR A 13 18.73 12.40 -6.41
CA THR A 13 18.58 10.94 -6.23
C THR A 13 17.47 10.55 -5.26
N LEU A 14 17.19 11.37 -4.23
CA LEU A 14 16.08 11.10 -3.31
C LEU A 14 14.72 11.32 -3.95
N GLU A 15 14.54 12.41 -4.71
CA GLU A 15 13.23 12.77 -5.27
C GLU A 15 12.75 11.81 -6.37
N GLN A 16 13.68 11.28 -7.17
CA GLN A 16 13.36 10.29 -8.19
C GLN A 16 12.85 8.97 -7.58
N ASP A 17 13.50 8.51 -6.50
CA ASP A 17 13.14 7.25 -5.83
C ASP A 17 11.74 7.31 -5.20
N VAL A 18 11.36 8.45 -4.59
CA VAL A 18 10.00 8.64 -4.04
C VAL A 18 8.94 8.69 -5.14
N THR A 19 9.28 9.24 -6.30
CA THR A 19 8.35 9.42 -7.43
C THR A 19 8.03 8.08 -8.08
N ASP A 20 9.03 7.21 -8.26
CA ASP A 20 8.86 5.86 -8.80
C ASP A 20 8.08 4.94 -7.85
N GLU A 21 8.38 4.99 -6.54
CA GLU A 21 7.61 4.28 -5.50
C GLU A 21 6.12 4.64 -5.53
N ASN A 22 5.81 5.94 -5.68
CA ASN A 22 4.42 6.39 -5.69
C ASN A 22 3.69 5.92 -6.95
N ARG A 23 4.37 5.98 -8.10
CA ARG A 23 3.82 5.51 -9.39
C ARG A 23 3.54 4.00 -9.37
N LEU A 24 4.44 3.20 -8.81
CA LEU A 24 4.24 1.75 -8.66
C LEU A 24 2.99 1.43 -7.82
N ARG A 25 2.68 2.23 -6.80
CA ARG A 25 1.49 2.01 -5.95
C ARG A 25 0.18 2.37 -6.64
N GLU A 26 0.19 3.32 -7.57
CA GLU A 26 -0.99 3.68 -8.36
C GLU A 26 -1.33 2.62 -9.42
N ASP A 27 -0.31 1.99 -10.01
CA ASP A 27 -0.50 0.97 -11.06
C ASP A 27 -0.92 -0.41 -10.52
N VAL A 28 -0.74 -0.66 -9.22
CA VAL A 28 -1.11 -1.95 -8.61
C VAL A 28 -2.62 -2.03 -8.39
N ARG A 29 -3.25 -2.97 -9.10
CA ARG A 29 -4.65 -3.36 -8.92
C ARG A 29 -4.77 -4.87 -8.79
N LEU A 30 -5.07 -5.35 -7.58
CA LEU A 30 -5.28 -6.77 -7.30
C LEU A 30 -6.61 -6.98 -6.59
N GLN A 31 -7.29 -8.08 -6.88
CA GLN A 31 -8.55 -8.43 -6.25
C GLN A 31 -8.68 -9.93 -6.03
N GLY A 32 -9.33 -10.33 -4.94
CA GLY A 32 -9.49 -11.75 -4.63
C GLY A 32 -10.08 -12.03 -3.27
N PHE A 33 -10.39 -13.31 -3.03
CA PHE A 33 -10.82 -13.75 -1.70
C PHE A 33 -9.62 -14.03 -0.80
N LEU A 34 -9.63 -13.44 0.39
CA LEU A 34 -8.69 -13.77 1.47
C LEU A 34 -9.47 -14.03 2.75
N ASN A 35 -8.87 -14.81 3.65
CA ASN A 35 -9.37 -15.00 5.00
C ASN A 35 -8.72 -13.97 5.92
N LYS A 36 -9.53 -13.09 6.52
CA LYS A 36 -9.04 -12.12 7.51
C LYS A 36 -9.52 -12.49 8.90
N THR A 37 -8.67 -12.31 9.90
CA THR A 37 -9.14 -12.31 11.29
C THR A 37 -9.80 -10.98 11.64
N GLY A 38 -10.74 -11.03 12.58
CA GLY A 38 -11.27 -9.83 13.22
C GLY A 38 -10.27 -9.23 14.22
N PRO A 39 -10.70 -8.34 15.12
CA PRO A 39 -9.93 -8.00 16.31
C PRO A 39 -9.47 -9.27 17.05
N ALA A 40 -8.37 -9.17 17.80
CA ALA A 40 -7.72 -10.30 18.46
C ALA A 40 -8.75 -11.24 19.15
N GLY A 41 -8.68 -12.53 18.81
CA GLY A 41 -9.55 -13.57 19.36
C GLY A 41 -10.78 -13.95 18.53
N LYS A 42 -11.00 -13.37 17.34
CA LYS A 42 -12.08 -13.79 16.43
C LYS A 42 -11.64 -14.79 15.37
N SER A 43 -12.60 -15.60 14.91
CA SER A 43 -12.42 -16.52 13.78
C SER A 43 -12.04 -15.78 12.50
N PHE A 44 -11.36 -16.49 11.60
CA PHE A 44 -11.07 -15.98 10.26
C PHE A 44 -12.34 -16.02 9.42
N GLU A 45 -12.60 -14.92 8.72
CA GLU A 45 -13.73 -14.80 7.81
C GLU A 45 -13.23 -14.53 6.39
N LYS A 46 -13.84 -15.21 5.42
CA LYS A 46 -13.60 -14.98 4.00
C LYS A 46 -14.18 -13.62 3.60
N ARG A 47 -13.37 -12.77 2.97
CA ARG A 47 -13.75 -11.46 2.45
C ARG A 47 -13.16 -11.25 1.07
N TRP A 48 -13.87 -10.46 0.25
CA TRP A 48 -13.37 -10.02 -1.04
C TRP A 48 -12.53 -8.78 -0.83
N PHE A 49 -11.27 -8.82 -1.25
CA PHE A 49 -10.30 -7.73 -1.10
C PHE A 49 -10.05 -7.06 -2.44
N ILE A 50 -9.83 -5.75 -2.40
CA ILE A 50 -9.34 -4.94 -3.50
C ILE A 50 -8.15 -4.14 -2.97
N LEU A 51 -6.97 -4.37 -3.57
CA LEU A 51 -5.78 -3.56 -3.39
C LEU A 51 -5.66 -2.62 -4.58
N GLU A 52 -5.76 -1.32 -4.32
CA GLU A 52 -5.66 -0.29 -5.35
C GLU A 52 -5.17 1.02 -4.70
N HIS A 53 -4.34 1.79 -5.41
CA HIS A 53 -3.83 3.08 -4.94
C HIS A 53 -3.21 3.03 -3.53
N GLY A 54 -2.46 1.95 -3.23
CA GLY A 54 -1.85 1.75 -1.91
C GLY A 54 -2.82 1.47 -0.75
N ALA A 55 -4.12 1.31 -1.02
CA ALA A 55 -5.12 0.99 -0.02
C ALA A 55 -5.69 -0.42 -0.21
N LEU A 56 -5.80 -1.18 0.88
CA LEU A 56 -6.41 -2.50 0.88
C LEU A 56 -7.82 -2.40 1.48
N THR A 57 -8.83 -2.46 0.62
CA THR A 57 -10.26 -2.43 1.01
C THR A 57 -10.85 -3.82 0.98
N TYR A 58 -11.89 -4.07 1.79
CA TYR A 58 -12.57 -5.35 1.78
C TYR A 58 -14.09 -5.28 1.94
N TYR A 59 -14.73 -6.28 1.35
CA TYR A 59 -16.18 -6.41 1.18
C TYR A 59 -16.63 -7.82 1.58
N LEU A 60 -17.93 -8.00 1.77
CA LEU A 60 -18.51 -9.31 2.09
C LEU A 60 -18.29 -10.32 0.95
N ASN A 61 -18.45 -9.87 -0.29
CA ASN A 61 -18.30 -10.65 -1.52
C ASN A 61 -17.98 -9.71 -2.69
N GLU A 62 -17.66 -10.27 -3.86
CA GLU A 62 -17.27 -9.53 -5.07
C GLU A 62 -18.32 -8.50 -5.53
N LYS A 63 -19.61 -8.81 -5.38
CA LYS A 63 -20.72 -7.96 -5.86
C LYS A 63 -21.24 -6.99 -4.80
N SER A 64 -20.71 -7.05 -3.58
CA SER A 64 -21.19 -6.24 -2.47
C SER A 64 -20.77 -4.79 -2.70
N LYS A 65 -21.76 -3.89 -2.76
CA LYS A 65 -21.51 -2.45 -2.82
C LYS A 65 -21.12 -1.85 -1.47
N THR A 66 -21.38 -2.58 -0.39
CA THR A 66 -21.13 -2.10 0.96
C THR A 66 -19.70 -2.46 1.37
N PHE A 67 -18.87 -1.43 1.56
CA PHE A 67 -17.52 -1.57 2.10
C PHE A 67 -17.60 -1.95 3.59
N LEU A 68 -16.70 -2.83 4.04
CA LEU A 68 -16.64 -3.24 5.45
C LEU A 68 -15.44 -2.64 6.20
N GLY A 69 -14.40 -2.24 5.47
CA GLY A 69 -13.25 -1.55 6.04
C GLY A 69 -12.12 -1.38 5.03
N SER A 70 -11.11 -0.61 5.45
CA SER A 70 -9.90 -0.34 4.69
C SER A 70 -8.67 -0.42 5.60
N ILE A 71 -7.54 -0.80 5.02
CA ILE A 71 -6.23 -0.81 5.64
C ILE A 71 -5.33 0.06 4.77
N HIS A 72 -4.73 1.07 5.39
CA HIS A 72 -3.76 1.99 4.80
C HIS A 72 -2.50 2.03 5.68
N ARG A 73 -1.37 2.40 5.09
CA ARG A 73 -0.09 2.59 5.79
C ARG A 73 0.08 4.05 6.22
#